data_AF-A0A9E5T4W5-F1
#
_entry.id   AF-A0A9E5T4W5-F1
#
_cell.length_a   1.000
_cell.length_b   1.000
_cell.length_c   1.000
_cell.angle_alpha   90.00
_cell.angle_beta   90.00
_cell.angle_gamma   90.00
#
_symmetry.space_group_name_H-M   'P 1'
#
loop_
_entity.id
_entity.type
_entity.pdbx_description
1 polymer ?
#
loop_
_entity_poly.entity_id
_entity_poly.type
_entity_poly.pdbx_seq_one_letter_code
_entity_poly.pdbx_strand_id
1 'polypeptide(L)'
;MENKRKMLPEGVELELWVDRSHYLEGRLDTMIQNLWQGALLVFLLLSLVLRMKVALWVIVGIPVTFFGAFFLMPFGPWPVTINMISLFGFIIVLGIVVDDAIIIGESVYTKIRADGHTLDNVVRGAKLVAVPATFGVLTTIAAFTPMLFVGGIAAPFFEALSVVVVLCLLFSLVESKLILPAHLVHAKLDPVDEEDLFNPKRA
;
A
#
# COMPACT_ATOMS: atom_id res chain seq x y z
N MET A 1 5.37 33.20 18.00
CA MET A 1 4.43 34.01 18.82
C MET A 1 5.10 34.63 20.06
N GLU A 2 6.18 34.01 20.57
CA GLU A 2 6.94 34.49 21.74
C GLU A 2 7.56 35.89 21.59
N ASN A 3 7.88 36.30 20.35
CA ASN A 3 8.49 37.61 20.07
C ASN A 3 7.54 38.82 20.16
N LYS A 4 6.20 38.63 20.17
CA LYS A 4 5.25 39.76 20.25
C LYS A 4 4.80 40.10 21.68
N ARG A 5 5.10 39.24 22.65
CA ARG A 5 4.74 39.44 24.07
C ARG A 5 5.56 40.54 24.75
N LYS A 6 6.71 40.90 24.17
CA LYS A 6 7.64 41.94 24.69
C LYS A 6 7.32 43.36 24.23
N MET A 7 6.31 43.57 23.40
CA MET A 7 5.93 44.88 22.84
C MET A 7 4.62 45.44 23.42
N LEU A 8 4.04 44.79 24.44
CA LEU A 8 2.75 45.19 24.99
C LEU A 8 2.95 46.06 26.25
N PRO A 9 2.21 47.18 26.38
CA PRO A 9 2.27 48.04 27.56
C PRO A 9 1.76 47.33 28.82
N GLU A 10 2.22 47.77 29.99
CA GLU A 10 1.86 47.19 31.29
C GLU A 10 0.35 47.24 31.51
N GLY A 11 -0.27 46.08 31.74
CA GLY A 11 -1.72 45.93 31.98
C GLY A 11 -2.52 45.22 30.88
N VAL A 12 -1.89 44.82 29.77
CA VAL A 12 -2.57 44.05 28.70
C VAL A 12 -2.12 42.60 28.70
N GLU A 13 -3.00 41.70 29.12
CA GLU A 13 -2.79 40.24 29.03
C GLU A 13 -3.35 39.70 27.70
N LEU A 14 -2.53 38.91 27.01
CA LEU A 14 -2.87 38.31 25.73
C LEU A 14 -3.21 36.83 25.97
N GLU A 15 -4.50 36.52 26.06
CA GLU A 15 -5.02 35.19 26.35
C GLU A 15 -5.50 34.52 25.04
N LEU A 16 -5.02 33.31 24.76
CA LEU A 16 -5.38 32.55 23.56
C LEU A 16 -6.76 31.92 23.74
N TRP A 17 -7.80 32.53 23.17
CA TRP A 17 -9.18 32.03 23.28
C TRP A 17 -9.46 30.75 22.46
N VAL A 18 -8.77 30.54 21.32
CA VAL A 18 -8.93 29.36 20.47
C VAL A 18 -7.59 28.99 19.81
N ASP A 19 -6.87 28.06 20.42
CA ASP A 19 -5.67 27.48 19.81
C ASP A 19 -6.05 26.26 18.95
N ARG A 20 -6.34 26.51 17.66
CA ARG A 20 -6.68 25.44 16.70
C ARG A 20 -5.52 24.47 16.44
N SER A 21 -4.30 24.84 16.83
CA SER A 21 -3.09 24.00 16.73
C SER A 21 -3.20 22.77 17.63
N HIS A 22 -3.67 22.96 18.86
CA HIS A 22 -3.82 21.89 19.85
C HIS A 22 -4.84 20.83 19.42
N TYR A 23 -5.92 21.26 18.76
CA TYR A 23 -6.93 20.35 18.23
C TYR A 23 -6.45 19.60 16.98
N LEU A 24 -5.61 20.25 16.16
CA LEU A 24 -5.00 19.63 14.99
C LEU A 24 -3.96 18.58 15.40
N GLU A 25 -3.10 18.89 16.38
CA GLU A 25 -2.13 17.94 16.93
C GLU A 25 -2.82 16.71 17.53
N GLY A 26 -3.88 16.90 18.34
CA GLY A 26 -4.63 15.76 18.89
C GLY A 26 -5.30 14.88 17.82
N ARG A 27 -5.76 15.46 16.70
CA ARG A 27 -6.28 14.69 15.56
C ARG A 27 -5.17 13.97 14.81
N LEU A 28 -4.01 14.60 14.62
CA LEU A 28 -2.87 13.97 13.96
C LEU A 28 -2.36 12.77 14.76
N ASP A 29 -2.24 12.88 16.08
CA ASP A 29 -1.85 11.77 16.94
C ASP A 29 -2.86 10.61 16.86
N THR A 30 -4.15 10.92 16.89
CA THR A 30 -5.21 9.91 16.73
C THR A 30 -5.14 9.22 15.36
N MET A 31 -4.88 9.97 14.28
CA MET A 31 -4.72 9.42 12.93
C MET A 31 -3.49 8.51 12.84
N ILE A 32 -2.36 8.92 13.41
CA ILE A 32 -1.12 8.12 13.43
C ILE A 32 -1.33 6.83 14.23
N GLN A 33 -1.98 6.89 15.38
CA GLN A 33 -2.31 5.68 16.17
C GLN A 33 -3.21 4.72 15.38
N ASN A 34 -4.25 5.22 14.72
CA ASN A 34 -5.14 4.40 13.91
C ASN A 34 -4.40 3.76 12.72
N LEU A 35 -3.51 4.51 12.07
CA LEU A 35 -2.71 4.00 10.95
C LEU A 35 -1.76 2.89 11.43
N TRP A 36 -1.11 3.06 12.58
CA TRP A 36 -0.24 2.05 13.17
C TRP A 36 -1.01 0.77 13.54
N GLN A 37 -2.17 0.90 14.19
CA GLN A 37 -3.03 -0.24 14.54
C GLN A 37 -3.53 -0.97 13.29
N GLY A 38 -3.95 -0.23 12.26
CA GLY A 38 -4.35 -0.80 10.97
C GLY A 38 -3.22 -1.54 10.28
N ALA A 39 -2.01 -0.94 10.23
CA ALA A 39 -0.83 -1.58 9.66
C ALA A 39 -0.46 -2.87 10.42
N LEU A 40 -0.55 -2.87 11.75
CA LEU A 40 -0.30 -4.05 12.58
C LEU A 40 -1.31 -5.17 12.30
N LEU A 41 -2.60 -4.83 12.17
CA LEU A 41 -3.65 -5.80 11.84
C LEU A 41 -3.45 -6.42 10.46
N VAL A 42 -3.13 -5.61 9.46
CA VAL A 42 -2.81 -6.09 8.10
C VAL A 42 -1.56 -6.97 8.14
N PHE A 43 -0.52 -6.56 8.88
CA PHE A 43 0.70 -7.36 9.06
C PHE A 43 0.42 -8.74 9.68
N LEU A 44 -0.39 -8.81 10.74
CA LEU A 44 -0.75 -10.08 11.38
C LEU A 44 -1.54 -10.99 10.44
N LEU A 45 -2.49 -10.42 9.69
CA LEU A 45 -3.29 -11.18 8.73
C LEU A 45 -2.42 -11.72 7.58
N LEU A 46 -1.55 -10.87 7.01
CA LEU A 46 -0.59 -11.29 5.99
C LEU A 46 0.42 -12.30 6.52
N SER A 47 0.90 -12.16 7.75
CA SER A 47 1.81 -13.12 8.37
C SER A 47 1.15 -14.47 8.68
N LEU A 48 -0.18 -14.52 8.79
CA LEU A 48 -0.92 -15.76 8.99
C LEU A 48 -1.14 -16.49 7.66
N VAL A 49 -1.43 -15.73 6.58
CA VAL A 49 -1.70 -16.28 5.25
C VAL A 49 -0.41 -16.55 4.46
N LEU A 50 0.65 -15.78 4.69
CA LEU A 50 1.95 -15.88 4.02
C LEU A 50 3.09 -16.06 5.03
N ARG A 51 4.19 -16.67 4.57
CA ARG A 51 5.42 -16.71 5.36
C ARG A 51 5.99 -15.31 5.60
N MET A 52 6.39 -15.04 6.84
CA MET A 52 6.86 -13.75 7.36
C MET A 52 7.78 -12.96 6.42
N LYS A 53 8.77 -13.62 5.81
CA LYS A 53 9.76 -12.95 4.93
C LYS A 53 9.13 -12.39 3.64
N VAL A 54 8.14 -13.06 3.05
CA VAL A 54 7.45 -12.57 1.84
C VAL A 54 6.44 -11.49 2.21
N ALA A 55 5.71 -11.69 3.30
CA ALA A 55 4.74 -10.72 3.83
C ALA A 55 5.38 -9.35 4.12
N LEU A 56 6.59 -9.32 4.69
CA LEU A 56 7.32 -8.07 4.96
C LEU A 56 7.56 -7.24 3.70
N TRP A 57 7.93 -7.88 2.58
CA TRP A 57 8.17 -7.16 1.33
C TRP A 57 6.89 -6.66 0.67
N VAL A 58 5.81 -7.46 0.73
CA VAL A 58 4.49 -7.03 0.26
C VAL A 58 4.02 -5.77 1.00
N ILE A 59 4.22 -5.71 2.32
CA ILE A 59 3.82 -4.56 3.14
C ILE A 59 4.59 -3.29 2.78
N VAL A 60 5.87 -3.41 2.39
CA VAL A 60 6.67 -2.26 1.91
C VAL A 60 6.19 -1.78 0.54
N GLY A 61 5.67 -2.67 -0.31
CA GLY A 61 5.12 -2.31 -1.62
C GLY A 61 3.85 -1.45 -1.54
N ILE A 62 2.99 -1.67 -0.54
CA ILE A 62 1.72 -0.94 -0.40
C ILE A 62 1.93 0.59 -0.29
N PRO A 63 2.77 1.11 0.62
CA PRO A 63 3.08 2.54 0.65
C PRO A 63 3.62 3.06 -0.67
N VAL A 64 4.48 2.31 -1.36
CA VAL A 64 5.09 2.74 -2.64
C VAL A 64 4.01 2.94 -3.70
N THR A 65 3.07 2.00 -3.83
CA THR A 65 1.95 2.11 -4.78
C THR A 65 1.04 3.30 -4.45
N PHE A 66 0.76 3.51 -3.15
CA PHE A 66 -0.10 4.60 -2.69
C PHE A 66 0.56 5.96 -2.88
N PHE A 67 1.86 6.09 -2.58
CA PHE A 67 2.61 7.33 -2.84
C PHE A 67 2.66 7.65 -4.33
N GLY A 68 2.84 6.65 -5.20
CA GLY A 68 2.75 6.84 -6.65
C GLY A 68 1.39 7.39 -7.07
N ALA A 69 0.30 6.81 -6.58
CA ALA A 69 -1.05 7.27 -6.86
C ALA A 69 -1.34 8.67 -6.28
N PHE A 70 -0.94 8.95 -5.04
CA PHE A 70 -1.04 10.27 -4.41
C PHE A 70 -0.26 11.33 -5.18
N PHE A 71 0.89 10.97 -5.72
CA PHE A 71 1.68 11.88 -6.52
C PHE A 71 1.00 12.20 -7.86
N LEU A 72 0.41 11.21 -8.55
CA LEU A 72 -0.20 11.42 -9.88
C LEU A 72 -1.67 11.89 -9.87
N MET A 73 -2.42 11.67 -8.79
CA MET A 73 -3.84 12.04 -8.74
C MET A 73 -4.17 13.52 -9.02
N PRO A 74 -3.33 14.53 -8.68
CA PRO A 74 -3.64 15.93 -9.01
C PRO A 74 -3.16 16.36 -10.40
N PHE A 75 -2.31 15.58 -11.08
CA PHE A 75 -1.71 15.96 -12.38
C PHE A 75 -2.38 15.31 -13.60
N GLY A 76 -3.38 14.44 -13.38
CA GLY A 76 -4.07 13.73 -14.44
C GLY A 76 -5.12 14.58 -15.20
N PRO A 77 -5.66 14.04 -16.31
CA PRO A 77 -6.77 14.65 -17.05
C PRO A 77 -8.03 14.85 -16.19
N TRP A 78 -8.20 14.04 -15.15
CA TRP A 78 -9.21 14.19 -14.09
C TRP A 78 -8.50 14.47 -12.77
N PRO A 79 -8.27 15.73 -12.40
CA PRO A 79 -7.57 16.07 -11.17
C PRO A 79 -8.45 15.77 -9.96
N VAL A 80 -7.98 14.88 -9.09
CA VAL A 80 -8.67 14.47 -7.86
C VAL A 80 -7.86 14.91 -6.66
N THR A 81 -8.56 15.39 -5.62
CA THR A 81 -7.97 15.75 -4.33
C THR A 81 -8.27 14.70 -3.27
N ILE A 82 -7.52 14.73 -2.16
CA ILE A 82 -7.78 13.85 -1.03
C ILE A 82 -9.08 14.28 -0.36
N ASN A 83 -10.11 13.47 -0.57
CA ASN A 83 -11.43 13.59 0.03
C ASN A 83 -11.95 12.22 0.48
N MET A 84 -13.10 12.19 1.17
CA MET A 84 -13.68 10.95 1.70
C MET A 84 -13.87 9.86 0.63
N ILE A 85 -14.26 10.23 -0.59
CA ILE A 85 -14.50 9.29 -1.70
C ILE A 85 -13.17 8.71 -2.22
N SER A 86 -12.16 9.57 -2.39
CA SER A 86 -10.81 9.11 -2.79
C SER A 86 -10.22 8.14 -1.76
N LEU A 87 -10.44 8.39 -0.46
CA LEU A 87 -10.03 7.49 0.62
C LEU A 87 -10.74 6.14 0.53
N PHE A 88 -12.04 6.13 0.21
CA PHE A 88 -12.75 4.87 -0.10
C PHE A 88 -12.15 4.14 -1.30
N GLY A 89 -11.73 4.86 -2.35
CA GLY A 89 -10.99 4.28 -3.47
C GLY A 89 -9.70 3.58 -3.04
N PHE A 90 -8.92 4.20 -2.16
CA PHE A 90 -7.71 3.59 -1.59
C PHE A 90 -8.02 2.34 -0.78
N ILE A 91 -9.11 2.32 0.00
CA ILE A 91 -9.51 1.15 0.78
C ILE A 91 -9.90 -0.01 -0.15
N ILE A 92 -10.68 0.26 -1.20
CA ILE A 92 -11.12 -0.77 -2.15
C ILE A 92 -9.92 -1.35 -2.91
N VAL A 93 -9.00 -0.49 -3.37
CA VAL A 93 -7.86 -0.95 -4.17
C VAL A 93 -6.81 -1.67 -3.34
N LEU A 94 -6.74 -1.41 -2.03
CA LEU A 94 -5.77 -2.07 -1.13
C LEU A 94 -5.84 -3.59 -1.22
N GLY A 95 -7.04 -4.17 -1.22
CA GLY A 95 -7.19 -5.62 -1.34
C GLY A 95 -6.62 -6.17 -2.65
N ILE A 96 -6.88 -5.47 -3.76
CA ILE A 96 -6.46 -5.89 -5.09
C ILE A 96 -4.93 -5.79 -5.26
N VAL A 97 -4.33 -4.71 -4.73
CA VAL A 97 -2.86 -4.50 -4.75
C VAL A 97 -2.16 -5.60 -3.97
N VAL A 98 -2.70 -5.94 -2.80
CA VAL A 98 -2.13 -6.96 -1.93
C VAL A 98 -2.24 -8.36 -2.56
N ASP A 99 -3.37 -8.68 -3.19
CA ASP A 99 -3.58 -9.97 -3.86
C ASP A 99 -2.55 -10.22 -4.98
N ASP A 100 -2.24 -9.21 -5.81
CA ASP A 100 -1.23 -9.31 -6.89
C ASP A 100 0.17 -9.62 -6.32
N ALA A 101 0.57 -8.87 -5.29
CA ALA A 101 1.86 -9.03 -4.63
C ALA A 101 2.00 -10.38 -3.92
N ILE A 102 0.91 -10.89 -3.32
CA ILE A 102 0.84 -12.22 -2.71
C ILE A 102 1.07 -13.32 -3.75
N ILE A 103 0.35 -13.27 -4.88
CA ILE A 103 0.43 -14.29 -5.93
C ILE A 103 1.86 -14.40 -6.48
N ILE A 104 2.51 -13.26 -6.75
CA ILE A 104 3.90 -13.24 -7.23
C ILE A 104 4.86 -13.75 -6.15
N GLY A 105 4.70 -13.29 -4.91
CA GLY A 105 5.52 -13.71 -3.78
C GLY A 105 5.47 -15.22 -3.52
N GLU A 106 4.28 -15.81 -3.57
CA GLU A 106 4.08 -17.24 -3.38
C GLU A 106 4.65 -18.06 -4.54
N SER A 107 4.50 -17.61 -5.79
CA SER A 107 5.05 -18.30 -6.95
C SER A 107 6.59 -18.30 -6.95
N VAL A 108 7.19 -17.15 -6.64
CA VAL A 108 8.65 -17.02 -6.45
C VAL A 108 9.12 -17.95 -5.34
N TYR A 109 8.45 -17.94 -4.19
CA TYR A 109 8.80 -18.79 -3.07
C TYR A 109 8.71 -20.28 -3.41
N THR A 110 7.63 -20.69 -4.05
CA THR A 110 7.42 -22.09 -4.49
C THR A 110 8.52 -22.53 -5.44
N LYS A 111 8.98 -21.64 -6.33
CA LYS A 111 10.03 -21.96 -7.28
C LYS A 111 11.42 -22.05 -6.66
N ILE A 112 11.72 -21.15 -5.73
CA ILE A 112 12.94 -21.18 -4.91
C ILE A 112 12.99 -22.46 -4.07
N ARG A 113 11.86 -22.88 -3.51
CA ARG A 113 11.78 -24.11 -2.71
C ARG A 113 12.05 -25.36 -3.54
N ALA A 114 11.54 -25.41 -4.78
CA ALA A 114 11.70 -26.57 -5.65
C ALA A 114 13.10 -26.66 -6.28
N ASP A 115 13.65 -25.54 -6.74
CA ASP A 115 14.85 -25.52 -7.60
C ASP A 115 16.07 -24.83 -6.94
N GLY A 116 15.94 -24.36 -5.71
CA GLY A 116 16.96 -23.63 -4.95
C GLY A 116 16.92 -22.11 -5.13
N HIS A 117 17.56 -21.38 -4.21
CA HIS A 117 17.61 -19.92 -4.21
C HIS A 117 18.66 -19.41 -5.21
N THR A 118 18.22 -19.20 -6.45
CA THR A 118 19.04 -18.61 -7.52
C THR A 118 18.24 -17.49 -8.19
N LEU A 119 18.95 -16.46 -8.68
CA LEU A 119 18.41 -15.38 -9.51
C LEU A 119 17.44 -15.89 -10.60
N ASP A 120 17.84 -16.92 -11.34
CA ASP A 120 17.04 -17.49 -12.42
C ASP A 120 15.72 -18.09 -11.92
N ASN A 121 15.75 -18.79 -10.78
CA ASN A 121 14.55 -19.40 -10.19
C ASN A 121 13.57 -18.34 -9.65
N VAL A 122 14.08 -17.23 -9.09
CA VAL A 122 13.25 -16.08 -8.67
C VAL A 122 12.55 -15.48 -9.88
N VAL A 123 13.29 -15.20 -10.95
CA VAL A 123 12.75 -14.62 -12.19
C VAL A 123 11.76 -15.59 -12.85
N ARG A 124 12.06 -16.89 -12.84
CA ARG A 124 11.19 -17.92 -13.40
C ARG A 124 9.88 -18.04 -12.62
N GLY A 125 9.94 -18.02 -11.29
CA GLY A 125 8.75 -17.98 -10.43
C GLY A 125 7.89 -16.76 -10.71
N ALA A 126 8.47 -15.56 -10.73
CA ALA A 126 7.72 -14.34 -11.03
C ALA A 126 7.08 -14.38 -12.43
N LYS A 127 7.79 -14.88 -13.45
CA LYS A 127 7.29 -14.97 -14.84
C LYS A 127 6.13 -15.95 -15.01
N LEU A 128 6.05 -17.02 -14.21
CA LEU A 128 4.97 -18.01 -14.30
C LEU A 128 3.60 -17.40 -14.04
N VAL A 129 3.51 -16.46 -13.10
CA VAL A 129 2.26 -15.82 -12.70
C VAL A 129 2.11 -14.38 -13.19
N ALA A 130 3.17 -13.78 -13.76
CA ALA A 130 3.13 -12.41 -14.27
C ALA A 130 2.03 -12.18 -15.31
N VAL A 131 1.80 -13.13 -16.22
CA VAL A 131 0.77 -13.01 -17.26
C VAL A 131 -0.65 -13.00 -16.66
N PRO A 132 -1.10 -14.05 -15.94
CA PRO A 132 -2.46 -14.07 -15.38
C PRO A 132 -2.70 -12.93 -14.39
N ALA A 133 -1.71 -12.57 -13.57
CA ALA A 133 -1.83 -11.48 -12.61
C ALA A 133 -2.01 -10.11 -13.30
N THR A 134 -1.27 -9.85 -14.39
CA THR A 134 -1.43 -8.64 -15.19
C THR A 134 -2.82 -8.54 -15.80
N PHE A 135 -3.34 -9.64 -16.36
CA PHE A 135 -4.69 -9.65 -16.94
C PHE A 135 -5.77 -9.42 -15.88
N GLY A 136 -5.59 -9.95 -14.66
CA GLY A 136 -6.46 -9.67 -13.53
C GLY A 136 -6.55 -8.17 -13.22
N VAL A 137 -5.40 -7.51 -13.05
CA VAL A 137 -5.35 -6.07 -12.78
C VAL A 137 -5.90 -5.24 -13.95
N LEU A 138 -5.53 -5.58 -15.19
CA LEU A 138 -6.04 -4.89 -16.38
C LEU A 138 -7.56 -5.01 -16.53
N THR A 139 -8.16 -6.13 -16.12
CA THR A 139 -9.61 -6.31 -16.14
C THR A 139 -10.28 -5.38 -15.14
N THR A 140 -9.72 -5.21 -13.95
CA THR A 140 -10.21 -4.22 -12.98
C THR A 140 -10.04 -2.79 -13.50
N ILE A 141 -8.89 -2.44 -14.09
CA ILE A 141 -8.71 -1.13 -14.75
C ILE A 141 -9.79 -0.93 -15.82
N ALA A 142 -10.05 -1.93 -16.67
CA ALA A 142 -11.06 -1.86 -17.72
C ALA A 142 -12.49 -1.73 -17.16
N ALA A 143 -12.78 -2.28 -15.98
CA ALA A 143 -14.08 -2.13 -15.32
C ALA A 143 -14.30 -0.72 -14.72
N PHE A 144 -13.24 -0.09 -14.20
CA PHE A 144 -13.31 1.24 -13.58
C PHE A 144 -13.09 2.40 -14.56
N THR A 145 -12.43 2.16 -15.69
CA THR A 145 -12.16 3.19 -16.72
C THR A 145 -13.45 3.84 -17.27
N PRO A 146 -14.53 3.10 -17.60
CA PRO A 146 -15.77 3.69 -18.11
C PRO A 146 -16.45 4.66 -17.13
N MET A 147 -16.25 4.44 -15.82
CA MET A 147 -16.83 5.29 -14.78
C MET A 147 -16.26 6.72 -14.81
N LEU A 148 -15.07 6.94 -15.38
CA LEU A 148 -14.49 8.28 -15.59
C LEU A 148 -15.30 9.15 -16.57
N PHE A 149 -16.13 8.53 -17.41
CA PHE A 149 -16.95 9.22 -18.39
C PHE A 149 -18.40 9.42 -17.93
N VAL A 150 -18.72 9.04 -16.69
CA VAL A 150 -20.06 9.23 -16.13
C VAL A 150 -20.25 10.69 -15.73
N GLY A 151 -21.17 11.37 -16.41
CA GLY A 151 -21.53 12.76 -16.12
C GLY A 151 -22.66 12.92 -15.10
N GLY A 152 -22.94 14.18 -14.74
CA GLY A 152 -24.05 14.56 -13.86
C GLY A 152 -23.63 14.83 -12.41
N ILE A 153 -24.60 14.83 -11.49
CA ILE A 153 -24.39 15.19 -10.08
C ILE A 153 -23.45 14.20 -9.37
N ALA A 154 -23.43 12.94 -9.83
CA ALA A 154 -22.57 11.88 -9.30
C ALA A 154 -21.19 11.79 -9.98
N ALA A 155 -20.88 12.65 -10.97
CA ALA A 155 -19.60 12.59 -11.69
C ALA A 155 -18.37 12.68 -10.77
N PRO A 156 -18.31 13.62 -9.79
CA PRO A 156 -17.14 13.73 -8.91
C PRO A 156 -16.92 12.48 -8.04
N PHE A 157 -17.98 11.70 -7.79
CA PHE A 157 -17.89 10.45 -7.05
C PHE A 157 -17.19 9.37 -7.86
N PHE A 158 -17.64 9.14 -9.09
CA PHE A 158 -17.07 8.13 -9.98
C PHE A 158 -15.67 8.51 -10.45
N GLU A 159 -15.42 9.79 -10.75
CA GLU A 159 -14.10 10.29 -11.09
C GLU A 159 -13.10 10.06 -9.96
N ALA A 160 -13.42 10.49 -8.73
CA ALA A 160 -12.52 10.33 -7.60
C ALA A 160 -12.20 8.86 -7.30
N LEU A 161 -13.22 7.99 -7.37
CA LEU A 161 -13.05 6.57 -7.13
C LEU A 161 -12.20 5.91 -8.21
N SER A 162 -12.55 6.11 -9.48
CA SER A 162 -11.88 5.44 -10.60
C SER A 162 -10.47 5.91 -10.84
N VAL A 163 -10.18 7.21 -10.69
CA VAL A 163 -8.80 7.73 -10.83
C VAL A 163 -7.89 7.07 -9.81
N VAL A 164 -8.32 7.00 -8.54
CA VAL A 164 -7.53 6.39 -7.47
C VAL A 164 -7.28 4.90 -7.75
N VAL A 165 -8.33 4.16 -8.10
CA VAL A 165 -8.21 2.72 -8.39
C VAL A 165 -7.27 2.48 -9.58
N VAL A 166 -7.45 3.18 -10.69
CA VAL A 166 -6.63 3.00 -11.90
C VAL A 166 -5.17 3.35 -11.63
N LEU A 167 -4.89 4.48 -10.97
CA LEU A 167 -3.52 4.88 -10.67
C LEU A 167 -2.84 3.90 -9.71
N CYS A 168 -3.49 3.51 -8.62
CA CYS A 168 -2.94 2.52 -7.68
C CYS A 168 -2.62 1.20 -8.38
N LEU A 169 -3.52 0.69 -9.23
CA LEU A 169 -3.31 -0.55 -9.95
C LEU A 169 -2.18 -0.47 -10.99
N LEU A 170 -2.02 0.67 -11.66
CA LEU A 170 -0.90 0.90 -12.56
C LEU A 170 0.44 0.88 -11.80
N PHE A 171 0.53 1.56 -10.67
CA PHE A 171 1.73 1.50 -9.83
C PHE A 171 1.97 0.14 -9.21
N SER A 172 0.91 -0.60 -8.83
CA SER A 172 1.00 -1.97 -8.34
C SER A 172 1.67 -2.88 -9.36
N LEU A 173 1.28 -2.81 -10.64
CA LEU A 173 1.90 -3.62 -11.69
C LEU A 173 3.39 -3.30 -11.90
N VAL A 174 3.78 -2.05 -11.65
CA VAL A 174 5.19 -1.63 -11.75
C VAL A 174 5.97 -2.15 -10.55
N GLU A 175 5.44 -1.98 -9.34
CA GLU A 175 6.06 -2.42 -8.08
C GLU A 175 6.19 -3.95 -8.04
N SER A 176 5.11 -4.68 -8.29
CA SER A 176 5.06 -6.13 -8.14
C SER A 176 5.94 -6.88 -9.15
N LYS A 177 6.23 -6.28 -10.31
CA LYS A 177 7.10 -6.85 -11.35
C LYS A 177 8.57 -6.42 -11.27
N LEU A 178 8.84 -5.19 -10.83
CA LEU A 178 10.21 -4.66 -10.82
C LEU A 178 10.83 -4.72 -9.44
N ILE A 179 10.10 -4.30 -8.41
CA ILE A 179 10.61 -4.10 -7.06
C ILE A 179 10.59 -5.42 -6.30
N LEU A 180 9.46 -6.15 -6.32
CA LEU A 180 9.30 -7.38 -5.54
C LEU A 180 10.33 -8.47 -5.92
N PRO A 181 10.56 -8.82 -7.21
CA PRO A 181 11.55 -9.85 -7.57
C PRO A 181 12.99 -9.41 -7.26
N ALA A 182 13.31 -8.13 -7.45
CA ALA A 182 14.65 -7.59 -7.18
C ALA A 182 15.02 -7.67 -5.69
N HIS A 183 14.06 -7.45 -4.79
CA HIS A 183 14.29 -7.56 -3.35
C HIS A 183 14.31 -9.02 -2.87
N LEU A 184 13.47 -9.90 -3.44
CA LEU A 184 13.44 -11.33 -3.11
C LEU A 184 14.73 -12.07 -3.53
N VAL A 185 15.44 -11.59 -4.54
CA VAL A 185 16.79 -12.05 -4.91
C VAL A 185 17.81 -11.80 -3.79
N HIS A 186 17.71 -10.66 -3.10
CA HIS A 186 18.67 -10.25 -2.07
C HIS A 186 18.31 -10.78 -0.69
N ALA A 187 17.02 -11.02 -0.45
CA ALA A 187 16.56 -11.76 0.71
C ALA A 187 17.01 -13.22 0.54
N LYS A 188 18.14 -13.60 1.15
CA LYS A 188 18.51 -15.02 1.32
C LYS A 188 17.36 -15.71 2.05
N LEU A 189 16.48 -16.35 1.28
CA LEU A 189 15.40 -17.15 1.82
C LEU A 189 16.03 -18.50 2.11
N ASP A 190 16.52 -18.66 3.33
CA ASP A 190 16.91 -19.98 3.80
C ASP A 190 15.71 -20.93 3.62
N PRO A 191 15.88 -22.06 2.91
CA PRO A 191 14.83 -23.05 2.79
C PRO A 191 14.48 -23.52 4.19
N VAL A 192 13.25 -23.28 4.62
CA VAL A 192 12.74 -23.85 5.86
C VAL A 192 12.41 -25.29 5.57
N ASP A 193 13.23 -26.19 6.09
CA ASP A 193 13.04 -27.64 5.97
C ASP A 193 11.83 -28.04 6.83
N GLU A 194 10.71 -28.39 6.19
CA GLU A 194 9.48 -28.79 6.89
C GLU A 194 9.65 -30.14 7.59
N GLU A 195 10.58 -30.99 7.14
CA GLU A 195 10.95 -32.23 7.86
C GLU A 195 11.52 -31.94 9.25
N ASP A 196 12.13 -30.78 9.45
CA ASP A 196 12.74 -30.36 10.71
C ASP A 196 11.76 -29.65 11.67
N LEU A 197 10.59 -29.25 11.16
CA LEU A 197 9.45 -28.70 11.92
C LEU A 197 8.56 -29.80 12.52
N PHE A 198 8.46 -30.94 11.84
CA PHE A 198 7.69 -32.10 12.30
C PHE A 198 8.57 -33.22 12.88
N ASN A 199 9.87 -32.98 13.05
CA ASN A 199 10.78 -33.94 13.67
C ASN A 199 10.51 -34.03 15.19
N PRO A 200 9.99 -35.16 15.72
CA PRO A 200 9.68 -35.31 17.14
C PRO A 200 10.93 -35.40 18.04
N LYS A 201 12.15 -35.37 17.48
CA LYS A 201 13.42 -35.47 18.23
C LYS A 201 14.03 -34.13 18.61
N ARG A 202 13.30 -33.02 18.47
CA ARG A 202 13.79 -31.66 18.75
C ARG A 202 13.47 -31.17 20.19
N ALA A 203 13.09 -32.08 21.09
CA ALA A 203 12.93 -31.84 22.53
C ALA A 203 14.09 -32.43 23.31
#